data_AF-A0A430FCX6-F1
#
_entry.id   AF-A0A430FCX6-F1
#
_cell.length_a   1.000
_cell.length_b   1.000
_cell.length_c   1.000
_cell.angle_alpha   90.00
_cell.angle_beta   90.00
_cell.angle_gamma   90.00
#
_symmetry.space_group_name_H-M   'P 1'
#
loop_
_entity.id
_entity.type
_entity.pdbx_description
1 polymer ?
#
loop_
_entity_poly.entity_id
_entity_poly.type
_entity_poly.pdbx_seq_one_letter_code
_entity_poly.pdbx_strand_id
1 'polypeptide(L)'
;MNGQIERHTSVSITSDPSGALRHTTITQTVVNVTPVPAVPVAPAPEGLAASNGECFDINTCCDDREKAMIEMLRAYLRPDGAPECLIERLHQCLRNDAS
;
A
#
# COMPACT_ATOMS: atom_id res chain seq x y z
N MET A 1 18.24 3.31 -22.54
CA MET A 1 16.95 3.17 -21.81
C MET A 1 17.18 2.19 -20.67
N ASN A 2 17.46 2.69 -19.47
CA ASN A 2 17.60 1.84 -18.28
C ASN A 2 16.30 1.97 -17.49
N GLY A 3 15.33 1.08 -17.75
CA GLY A 3 14.13 0.98 -16.93
C GLY A 3 14.51 0.54 -15.52
N GLN A 4 13.96 1.20 -14.51
CA GLN A 4 14.21 0.80 -13.12
C GLN A 4 13.31 -0.40 -12.82
N ILE A 5 13.89 -1.51 -12.35
CA ILE A 5 13.15 -2.71 -11.98
C ILE A 5 13.15 -2.80 -10.47
N GLU A 6 11.96 -2.75 -9.87
CA GLU A 6 11.80 -3.02 -8.44
C GLU A 6 11.41 -4.49 -8.24
N ARG A 7 12.07 -5.16 -7.28
CA ARG A 7 11.87 -6.59 -6.99
C ARG A 7 11.56 -6.75 -5.51
N HIS A 8 10.35 -7.24 -5.21
CA HIS A 8 9.96 -7.61 -3.85
C HIS A 8 9.98 -9.13 -3.74
N THR A 9 10.67 -9.64 -2.72
CA THR A 9 10.81 -11.08 -2.48
C THR A 9 10.34 -11.40 -1.06
N SER A 10 9.35 -12.27 -0.95
CA SER A 10 8.89 -12.84 0.32
C SER A 10 9.26 -14.31 0.40
N VAL A 11 9.93 -14.70 1.48
CA VAL A 11 10.35 -16.08 1.72
C VAL A 11 9.73 -16.54 3.03
N SER A 12 8.87 -17.56 2.94
CA SER A 12 8.25 -18.21 4.09
C SER A 12 8.85 -19.59 4.25
N ILE A 13 9.44 -19.86 5.42
CA ILE A 13 10.07 -21.14 5.75
C ILE A 13 9.35 -21.73 6.95
N THR A 14 8.95 -22.98 6.83
CA THR A 14 8.30 -23.73 7.91
C THR A 14 9.13 -24.98 8.19
N SER A 15 9.63 -25.11 9.41
CA SER A 15 10.35 -26.28 9.91
C SER A 15 9.50 -27.06 10.90
N ASP A 16 9.82 -28.33 11.11
CA ASP A 16 9.25 -29.14 12.18
C ASP A 16 10.00 -28.91 13.52
N PRO A 17 9.52 -29.50 14.64
CA PRO A 17 10.16 -29.35 15.95
C PRO A 17 11.56 -29.96 16.05
N SER A 18 11.94 -30.84 15.11
CA SER A 18 13.30 -31.41 15.03
C SER A 18 14.26 -30.50 14.25
N GLY A 19 13.76 -29.39 13.70
CA GLY A 19 14.51 -28.47 12.85
C GLY A 19 14.53 -28.85 11.38
N ALA A 20 13.85 -29.92 10.97
CA ALA A 20 13.79 -30.32 9.57
C ALA A 20 12.82 -29.42 8.78
N LEU A 21 13.27 -28.94 7.62
CA LEU A 21 12.48 -28.06 6.76
C LEU A 21 11.30 -28.84 6.15
N ARG A 22 10.07 -28.39 6.41
CA ARG A 22 8.84 -29.01 5.90
C ARG A 22 8.31 -28.33 4.65
N HIS A 23 8.37 -27.01 4.61
CA HIS A 23 7.83 -26.25 3.49
C HIS A 23 8.53 -24.91 3.32
N THR A 24 8.89 -24.59 2.08
CA THR A 24 9.46 -23.31 1.68
C THR A 24 8.61 -22.72 0.57
N THR A 25 8.07 -21.53 0.79
CA THR A 25 7.34 -20.75 -0.22
C THR A 25 8.13 -19.50 -0.55
N ILE A 26 8.41 -19.28 -1.84
CA ILE A 26 9.04 -18.06 -2.33
C ILE A 26 8.04 -17.35 -3.23
N THR A 27 7.67 -16.13 -2.84
CA THR A 27 6.83 -15.25 -3.67
C THR A 27 7.68 -14.08 -4.15
N GLN A 28 7.79 -13.93 -5.47
CA GLN A 28 8.53 -12.85 -6.09
C GLN A 28 7.59 -11.98 -6.93
N THR A 29 7.60 -10.69 -6.66
CA THR A 29 6.86 -9.68 -7.42
C THR A 29 7.86 -8.77 -8.12
N VAL A 30 7.74 -8.65 -9.45
CA VAL A 30 8.62 -7.82 -10.29
C VAL A 30 7.78 -6.68 -10.85
N VAL A 31 8.20 -5.44 -10.59
CA VAL A 31 7.56 -4.22 -11.08
C VAL A 31 8.50 -3.52 -12.04
N ASN A 32 8.04 -3.32 -13.28
CA ASN A 32 8.78 -2.53 -14.27
C ASN A 32 8.39 -1.06 -14.11
N VAL A 33 9.28 -0.27 -13.52
CA VAL A 33 9.11 1.18 -13.42
C VAL A 33 9.62 1.80 -14.71
N THR A 34 8.69 2.22 -15.56
CA THR A 34 9.02 3.06 -16.71
C THR A 34 9.03 4.50 -16.20
N PRO A 35 10.20 5.16 -16.07
CA PRO A 35 10.22 6.56 -15.67
C PRO A 35 9.48 7.36 -16.75
N VAL A 36 8.37 7.99 -16.35
CA VAL A 36 7.74 9.02 -17.18
C VAL A 36 8.76 10.15 -17.32
N PRO A 37 9.12 10.57 -18.54
CA PRO A 37 10.05 11.68 -18.71
C PRO A 37 9.49 12.89 -17.97
N ALA A 38 10.28 13.44 -17.05
CA ALA A 38 9.95 14.67 -16.37
C ALA A 38 9.89 15.78 -17.43
N VAL A 39 8.68 16.16 -17.82
CA VAL A 39 8.46 17.45 -18.47
C VAL A 39 9.00 18.51 -17.50
N PRO A 40 9.84 19.46 -17.93
CA PRO A 40 10.32 20.50 -17.04
C PRO A 40 9.12 21.30 -16.52
N VAL A 41 8.70 20.99 -15.31
CA VAL A 41 7.71 21.77 -14.56
C VAL A 41 8.45 23.04 -14.12
N ALA A 42 8.04 24.17 -14.70
CA ALA A 42 8.41 25.49 -14.20
C ALA A 42 8.16 25.55 -12.69
N PRO A 43 8.99 26.28 -11.90
CA PRO A 43 8.87 26.28 -10.44
C PRO A 43 7.43 26.57 -10.03
N ALA A 44 6.81 25.59 -9.39
CA ALA A 44 5.42 25.66 -8.97
C ALA A 44 5.27 26.82 -7.97
N PRO A 45 4.32 27.75 -8.15
CA PRO A 45 3.88 28.58 -7.04
C PRO A 45 3.30 27.65 -5.96
N GLU A 46 3.59 27.94 -4.70
CA GLU A 46 3.13 27.18 -3.54
C GLU A 46 1.62 26.93 -3.63
N GLY A 47 1.23 25.65 -3.65
CA GLY A 47 -0.13 25.20 -3.85
C GLY A 47 -0.20 24.22 -5.02
N LEU A 48 -0.16 22.91 -4.71
CA LEU A 48 -0.52 21.86 -5.66
C LEU A 48 -1.97 22.08 -6.11
N ALA A 49 -2.16 22.91 -7.14
CA ALA A 49 -3.33 22.85 -7.97
C ALA A 49 -3.28 21.49 -8.68
N ALA A 50 -4.24 20.65 -8.32
CA ALA A 50 -4.53 19.39 -8.98
C ALA A 50 -4.40 19.56 -10.51
N SER A 51 -3.76 18.58 -11.15
CA SER A 51 -3.78 18.44 -12.60
C SER A 51 -5.19 18.72 -13.13
N ASN A 52 -5.34 19.71 -14.01
CA ASN A 52 -6.58 20.09 -14.69
C ASN A 52 -7.04 19.02 -15.71
N GLY A 53 -6.99 17.74 -15.34
CA GLY A 53 -7.77 16.67 -15.97
C GLY A 53 -8.91 16.38 -15.01
N GLU A 54 -10.14 16.27 -15.52
CA GLU A 54 -11.34 16.02 -14.73
C GLU A 54 -11.07 14.94 -13.67
N CYS A 55 -11.01 15.33 -12.40
CA CYS A 55 -10.84 14.38 -11.32
C CYS A 55 -12.06 13.47 -11.33
N PHE A 56 -11.84 12.16 -11.19
CA PHE A 56 -12.91 11.19 -11.13
C PHE A 56 -13.89 11.56 -9.99
N ASP A 57 -15.09 12.00 -10.37
CA ASP A 57 -16.15 12.32 -9.43
C ASP A 57 -17.14 11.15 -9.35
N ILE A 58 -17.13 10.51 -8.19
CA ILE A 58 -17.98 9.35 -7.89
C ILE A 58 -19.47 9.68 -8.09
N ASN A 59 -19.88 10.95 -7.89
CA ASN A 59 -21.28 11.31 -7.98
C ASN A 59 -21.81 11.33 -9.42
N THR A 60 -20.95 11.70 -10.37
CA THR A 60 -21.28 11.84 -11.79
C THR A 60 -20.85 10.63 -12.62
N CYS A 61 -19.80 9.90 -12.21
CA CYS A 61 -19.28 8.76 -12.96
C CYS A 61 -19.88 7.40 -12.57
N CYS A 62 -20.55 7.28 -11.41
CA CYS A 62 -20.99 5.98 -10.87
C CYS A 62 -22.51 5.87 -10.69
N ASP A 63 -23.01 4.65 -10.88
CA ASP A 63 -24.37 4.28 -10.50
C ASP A 63 -24.50 3.98 -8.99
N ASP A 64 -25.73 3.74 -8.51
CA ASP A 64 -26.00 3.51 -7.08
C ASP A 64 -25.32 2.23 -6.55
N ARG A 65 -25.18 1.21 -7.39
CA ARG A 65 -24.54 -0.06 -7.01
C ARG A 65 -23.03 0.14 -6.86
N GLU A 66 -22.41 0.85 -7.77
CA GLU A 66 -20.99 1.19 -7.74
C GLU A 66 -20.67 2.09 -6.54
N LYS A 67 -21.52 3.09 -6.27
CA LYS A 67 -21.40 3.94 -5.07
C LYS A 67 -21.43 3.11 -3.77
N ALA A 68 -22.39 2.20 -3.65
CA ALA A 68 -22.47 1.30 -2.50
C ALA A 68 -21.22 0.41 -2.36
N MET A 69 -20.70 -0.12 -3.48
CA MET A 69 -19.48 -0.92 -3.47
C MET A 69 -18.25 -0.10 -3.02
N ILE A 70 -18.13 1.13 -3.52
CA ILE A 70 -17.04 2.05 -3.14
C ILE A 70 -17.13 2.36 -1.64
N GLU A 71 -18.31 2.60 -1.10
CA GLU A 71 -18.53 2.85 0.32
C GLU A 71 -18.11 1.64 1.18
N MET A 72 -18.50 0.43 0.80
CA MET A 72 -18.08 -0.80 1.46
C MET A 72 -16.56 -0.97 1.45
N LEU A 73 -15.91 -0.74 0.30
CA LEU A 73 -14.46 -0.81 0.18
C LEU A 73 -13.76 0.25 1.03
N ARG A 74 -14.30 1.45 1.11
CA ARG A 74 -13.78 2.51 1.98
C ARG A 74 -13.85 2.10 3.44
N ALA A 75 -14.98 1.58 3.90
CA ALA A 75 -15.14 1.11 5.27
C ALA A 75 -14.14 -0.01 5.61
N TYR A 76 -13.91 -0.93 4.67
CA TYR A 76 -12.96 -2.03 4.86
C TYR A 76 -11.49 -1.57 4.87
N LEU A 77 -11.12 -0.69 3.94
CA LEU A 77 -9.72 -0.26 3.76
C LEU A 77 -9.31 0.90 4.66
N ARG A 78 -10.29 1.69 5.15
CA ARG A 78 -10.08 2.88 5.98
C ARG A 78 -10.99 2.79 7.20
N PRO A 79 -10.69 1.88 8.15
CA PRO A 79 -11.44 1.80 9.38
C PRO A 79 -11.32 3.10 10.18
N ASP A 80 -12.38 3.47 10.91
CA ASP A 80 -12.44 4.70 11.71
C ASP A 80 -11.38 4.77 12.81
N GLY A 81 -10.87 3.61 13.23
CA GLY A 81 -9.84 3.48 14.24
C GLY A 81 -8.88 2.35 13.93
N ALA A 82 -7.71 2.40 14.56
CA ALA A 82 -6.77 1.31 14.53
C ALA A 82 -7.35 0.07 15.25
N PRO A 83 -7.12 -1.15 14.75
CA PRO A 83 -7.54 -2.37 15.44
C PRO A 83 -6.80 -2.52 16.78
N GLU A 84 -7.47 -3.08 17.79
CA GLU A 84 -6.94 -3.21 19.15
C GLU A 84 -5.58 -3.94 19.20
N CYS A 85 -5.43 -5.01 18.42
CA CYS A 85 -4.18 -5.77 18.35
C CYS A 85 -2.97 -4.93 17.88
N LEU A 86 -3.20 -3.94 17.01
CA LEU A 86 -2.16 -3.01 16.58
C LEU A 86 -1.79 -2.05 17.71
N ILE A 87 -2.78 -1.53 18.44
CA ILE A 87 -2.57 -0.65 19.60
C ILE A 87 -1.80 -1.38 20.70
N GLU A 88 -2.20 -2.62 21.03
CA GLU A 88 -1.51 -3.45 22.01
C GLU A 88 -0.05 -3.70 21.62
N ARG A 89 0.20 -4.03 20.35
CA ARG A 89 1.56 -4.23 19.85
C ARG A 89 2.39 -2.96 19.93
N LEU A 90 1.82 -1.80 19.60
CA LEU A 90 2.49 -0.51 19.76
C LEU A 90 2.87 -0.25 21.22
N HIS A 91 1.96 -0.50 22.16
CA HIS A 91 2.26 -0.36 23.59
C HIS A 91 3.39 -1.29 24.04
N GLN A 92 3.44 -2.54 23.56
CA GLN A 92 4.53 -3.46 23.89
C GLN A 92 5.87 -2.95 23.34
N CYS A 93 5.90 -2.52 22.07
CA CYS A 93 7.12 -1.99 21.47
C CYS A 93 7.62 -0.75 22.20
N LEU A 94 6.76 0.25 22.41
CA LEU A 94 7.14 1.52 23.06
C LEU A 94 7.47 1.36 24.54
N ARG A 95 6.90 0.35 25.23
CA ARG A 95 7.22 0.06 26.63
C ARG A 95 8.53 -0.70 26.78
N ASN A 96 8.90 -1.54 25.81
CA ASN A 96 10.15 -2.32 25.84
C ASN A 96 11.41 -1.47 25.57
N ASP A 97 11.26 -0.23 25.08
CA ASP A 97 12.37 0.73 24.91
C ASP A 97 12.70 1.50 26.22
N ALA A 98 11.95 1.27 27.30
CA ALA A 98 12.06 2.01 28.57
C ALA A 98 12.71 1.22 29.73
N SER A 99 13.40 0.10 29.43
CA SER A 99 14.07 -0.77 30.41
C SER A 99 15.55 -0.94 30.12
#